data_AF-A0A6F8SNF3-F1
#
_entry.id   AF-A0A6F8SNF3-F1
#
_cell.length_a   1.000
_cell.length_b   1.000
_cell.length_c   1.000
_cell.angle_alpha   90.00
_cell.angle_beta   90.00
_cell.angle_gamma   90.00
#
_symmetry.space_group_name_H-M   'P 1'
#
loop_
_entity.id
_entity.type
_entity.pdbx_description
1 polymer ?
#
loop_
_entity_poly.entity_id
_entity_poly.type
_entity_poly.pdbx_seq_one_letter_code
_entity_poly.pdbx_strand_id
1 'polypeptide(L)'
;MGLSESTVWLHEGLSSYEQVRKGYEAGLLDDIFGPLGALVSPGDRVVLKPNLVKEGHLLASEEWEQVITNPVVVECALREVLKALKGRGSVVIADAPQADADWLEIMRRTGLENVAEKWGRHYGVPVSCVDLREEYWIARNGVVVSAHKQFGDPLGYVSVDLGSSNSEYFDKPVKNYYGADYDTAETRRYHNETSNVYVFSRTVLSADVFINLPKMKTHKLAGMTGSLKNIVGACIVKNSLPHHTLGGPLEGGDQFAEESGRTNAEGFLKKMGGKLLSYKKPFFGYPIAIAKKWIGKSLGMGGSVVRNGSWYGNDTIWRAVVDLNKVLLYADAEGNMHKVPQRKYYAVIDGVVAGEGSGPLAPDRKETGVLFAGNNPVALDAAQAWLMGFDYRSIPSIVHGLEARGYGLFSGDYRDIALAGGSPGRTGMLAELDARSSFGFRPHFGWAGHVELVPGDQPSPGREG
;
A
#
# COMPACT_ATOMS: atom_id res chain seq x y z
N MET A 1 -7.47 28.06 -0.11
CA MET A 1 -8.66 27.27 0.31
C MET A 1 -8.13 25.91 0.72
N GLY A 2 -8.36 25.49 1.96
CA GLY A 2 -7.98 24.14 2.39
C GLY A 2 -8.89 23.13 1.68
N LEU A 3 -8.31 22.07 1.13
CA LEU A 3 -9.10 20.94 0.64
C LEU A 3 -9.81 20.28 1.84
N SER A 4 -11.09 19.96 1.68
CA SER A 4 -11.85 19.21 2.68
C SER A 4 -11.27 17.81 2.83
N GLU A 5 -11.02 17.36 4.07
CA GLU A 5 -10.55 15.99 4.34
C GLU A 5 -11.56 14.91 3.90
N SER A 6 -12.85 15.26 3.77
CA SER A 6 -13.92 14.34 3.42
C SER A 6 -14.26 14.33 1.92
N THR A 7 -13.66 15.21 1.11
CA THR A 7 -13.96 15.29 -0.33
C THR A 7 -12.89 14.59 -1.16
N VAL A 8 -13.31 13.61 -1.95
CA VAL A 8 -12.47 12.91 -2.92
C VAL A 8 -12.88 13.33 -4.33
N TRP A 9 -11.95 13.90 -5.09
CA TRP A 9 -12.16 14.31 -6.47
C TRP A 9 -11.98 13.11 -7.39
N LEU A 10 -12.95 12.85 -8.25
CA LEU A 10 -13.00 11.75 -9.20
C LEU A 10 -13.06 12.31 -10.62
N HIS A 11 -12.13 11.87 -11.45
CA HIS A 11 -12.12 12.11 -12.87
C HIS A 11 -12.33 10.79 -13.62
N GLU A 12 -13.22 10.78 -14.60
CA GLU A 12 -13.63 9.59 -15.35
C GLU A 12 -13.40 9.75 -16.86
N GLY A 13 -13.57 8.66 -17.61
CA GLY A 13 -13.54 8.69 -19.07
C GLY A 13 -12.15 8.61 -19.69
N LEU A 14 -11.15 8.19 -18.91
CA LEU A 14 -9.77 8.00 -19.37
C LEU A 14 -9.57 6.58 -19.90
N SER A 15 -9.73 6.37 -21.21
CA SER A 15 -9.58 5.05 -21.83
C SER A 15 -8.13 4.59 -22.02
N SER A 16 -7.14 5.46 -21.77
CA SER A 16 -5.72 5.13 -21.85
C SER A 16 -4.84 6.13 -21.10
N TYR A 17 -3.60 5.75 -20.80
CA TYR A 17 -2.61 6.67 -20.25
C TYR A 17 -2.18 7.76 -21.26
N GLU A 18 -2.37 7.56 -22.56
CA GLU A 18 -2.20 8.65 -23.54
C GLU A 18 -3.27 9.74 -23.34
N GLN A 19 -4.52 9.36 -23.04
CA GLN A 19 -5.56 10.32 -22.69
C GLN A 19 -5.28 11.02 -21.36
N VAL A 20 -4.71 10.33 -20.37
CA VAL A 20 -4.23 10.99 -19.14
C VAL A 20 -3.25 12.11 -19.48
N ARG A 21 -2.23 11.81 -20.29
CA ARG A 21 -1.23 12.81 -20.70
C ARG A 21 -1.85 13.99 -21.45
N LYS A 22 -2.69 13.72 -22.45
CA LYS A 22 -3.38 14.76 -23.23
C LYS A 22 -4.33 15.59 -22.37
N GLY A 23 -5.07 14.95 -21.47
CA GLY A 23 -5.99 15.60 -20.53
C GLY A 23 -5.24 16.52 -19.57
N TYR A 24 -4.11 16.06 -19.01
CA TYR A 24 -3.23 16.88 -18.19
C TYR A 24 -2.68 18.08 -18.98
N GLU A 25 -2.17 17.86 -20.19
CA GLU A 25 -1.62 18.93 -21.04
C GLU A 25 -2.67 19.97 -21.46
N ALA A 26 -3.94 19.56 -21.55
CA ALA A 26 -5.08 20.42 -21.85
C ALA A 26 -5.70 21.10 -20.61
N GLY A 27 -5.20 20.84 -19.39
CA GLY A 27 -5.77 21.37 -18.15
C GLY A 27 -7.09 20.71 -17.71
N LEU A 28 -7.46 19.57 -18.31
CA LEU A 28 -8.69 18.84 -18.01
C LEU A 28 -8.60 18.03 -16.71
N LEU A 29 -7.40 17.87 -16.15
CA LEU A 29 -7.13 17.13 -14.92
C LEU A 29 -6.70 18.05 -13.76
N ASP A 30 -7.06 19.34 -13.82
CA ASP A 30 -6.73 20.34 -12.80
C ASP A 30 -7.44 20.09 -11.47
N ASP A 31 -8.58 19.42 -11.50
CA ASP A 31 -9.30 18.90 -10.32
C ASP A 31 -8.50 17.82 -9.57
N ILE A 32 -7.73 17.01 -10.31
CA ILE A 32 -6.91 15.93 -9.75
C ILE A 32 -5.51 16.42 -9.35
N PHE A 33 -4.79 17.06 -10.26
CA PHE A 33 -3.38 17.41 -10.06
C PHE A 33 -3.16 18.86 -9.59
N GLY A 34 -4.06 19.78 -9.94
CA GLY A 34 -3.95 21.21 -9.60
C GLY A 34 -3.73 21.50 -8.11
N PRO A 35 -4.35 20.76 -7.16
CA PRO A 35 -4.11 20.98 -5.74
C PRO A 35 -2.67 20.76 -5.29
N LEU A 36 -1.87 19.95 -5.99
CA LEU A 36 -0.44 19.78 -5.71
C LEU A 36 0.32 21.11 -5.82
N GLY A 37 -0.07 21.96 -6.78
CA GLY A 37 0.55 23.27 -6.98
C GLY A 37 0.32 24.25 -5.83
N ALA A 38 -0.80 24.11 -5.12
CA ALA A 38 -1.11 24.90 -3.92
C ALA A 38 -0.50 24.31 -2.64
N LEU A 39 -0.22 23.01 -2.63
CA LEU A 39 0.35 22.29 -1.48
C LEU A 39 1.85 22.51 -1.33
N VAL A 40 2.57 22.64 -2.45
CA VAL A 40 4.04 22.71 -2.48
C VAL A 40 4.53 24.16 -2.48
N SER A 41 5.53 24.44 -1.66
CA SER A 41 6.20 25.75 -1.55
C SER A 41 7.63 25.71 -2.09
N PRO A 42 8.15 26.80 -2.69
CA PRO A 42 9.54 26.88 -3.09
C PRO A 42 10.53 26.63 -1.94
N GLY A 43 11.37 25.61 -2.09
CA GLY A 43 12.32 25.14 -1.08
C GLY A 43 11.93 23.82 -0.41
N ASP A 44 10.70 23.35 -0.59
CA ASP A 44 10.23 22.08 -0.01
C ASP A 44 11.03 20.89 -0.54
N ARG A 45 11.25 19.91 0.34
CA ARG A 45 11.67 18.55 0.00
C ARG A 45 10.42 17.71 -0.19
N VAL A 46 10.21 17.24 -1.41
CA VAL A 46 8.99 16.52 -1.80
C VAL A 46 9.30 15.06 -2.09
N VAL A 47 8.51 14.14 -1.54
CA VAL A 47 8.57 12.71 -1.88
C VAL A 47 7.34 12.33 -2.69
N LEU A 48 7.55 11.71 -3.85
CA LEU A 48 6.51 11.02 -4.62
C LEU A 48 6.64 9.53 -4.38
N LYS A 49 5.57 8.90 -3.90
CA LYS A 49 5.55 7.47 -3.59
C LYS A 49 4.61 6.69 -4.53
N PRO A 50 5.09 6.20 -5.69
CA PRO A 50 4.35 5.24 -6.50
C PRO A 50 4.18 3.89 -5.79
N ASN A 51 3.27 3.06 -6.28
CA ASN A 51 3.18 1.64 -5.94
C ASN A 51 3.94 0.83 -7.00
N LEU A 52 5.20 0.49 -6.74
CA LEU A 52 6.06 -0.22 -7.70
C LEU A 52 6.16 -1.73 -7.45
N VAL A 53 5.65 -2.21 -6.31
CA VAL A 53 5.52 -3.61 -5.84
C VAL A 53 6.38 -4.70 -6.52
N LYS A 54 6.22 -4.93 -7.83
CA LYS A 54 6.95 -5.88 -8.67
C LYS A 54 6.96 -5.40 -10.13
N GLU A 55 7.99 -5.77 -10.90
CA GLU A 55 8.20 -5.39 -12.30
C GLU A 55 7.05 -5.74 -13.27
N GLY A 56 6.21 -6.70 -12.91
CA GLY A 56 5.04 -7.09 -13.69
C GLY A 56 4.19 -8.14 -13.00
N HIS A 57 3.20 -8.64 -13.74
CA HIS A 57 2.27 -9.65 -13.27
C HIS A 57 2.99 -11.00 -13.10
N LEU A 58 2.76 -11.63 -11.95
CA LEU A 58 3.48 -12.84 -11.52
C LEU A 58 3.39 -14.00 -12.54
N LEU A 59 2.28 -14.08 -13.27
CA LEU A 59 2.00 -15.14 -14.24
C LEU A 59 2.08 -14.66 -15.70
N ALA A 60 2.31 -13.36 -15.93
CA ALA A 60 2.32 -12.74 -17.26
C ALA A 60 3.26 -11.52 -17.26
N SER A 61 4.57 -11.73 -17.35
CA SER A 61 5.59 -10.68 -17.15
C SER A 61 5.44 -9.43 -18.04
N GLU A 62 4.78 -9.56 -19.19
CA GLU A 62 4.52 -8.46 -20.10
C GLU A 62 3.34 -7.58 -19.65
N GLU A 63 2.49 -8.07 -18.76
CA GLU A 63 1.41 -7.29 -18.14
C GLU A 63 1.91 -6.64 -16.85
N TRP A 64 1.63 -5.36 -16.66
CA TRP A 64 2.14 -4.60 -15.50
C TRP A 64 1.29 -3.40 -15.14
N GLU A 65 0.48 -2.87 -16.07
CA GLU A 65 -0.32 -1.67 -15.86
C GLU A 65 -1.35 -1.83 -14.75
N GLN A 66 -1.84 -3.05 -14.47
CA GLN A 66 -2.73 -3.35 -13.35
C GLN A 66 -1.97 -3.63 -12.03
N VAL A 67 -0.65 -3.75 -12.10
CA VAL A 67 0.22 -4.16 -10.98
C VAL A 67 0.88 -2.94 -10.35
N ILE A 68 1.43 -2.02 -11.13
CA ILE A 68 2.18 -0.86 -10.62
C ILE A 68 1.58 0.46 -11.10
N THR A 69 1.83 1.53 -10.34
CA THR A 69 1.44 2.89 -10.75
C THR A 69 2.10 3.26 -12.07
N ASN A 70 1.30 3.73 -13.03
CA ASN A 70 1.80 4.06 -14.34
C ASN A 70 2.67 5.34 -14.32
N PRO A 71 3.79 5.37 -15.06
CA PRO A 71 4.70 6.52 -15.09
C PRO A 71 4.05 7.81 -15.58
N VAL A 72 2.97 7.75 -16.38
CA VAL A 72 2.25 8.96 -16.80
C VAL A 72 1.61 9.67 -15.62
N VAL A 73 1.03 8.94 -14.68
CA VAL A 73 0.41 9.52 -13.47
C VAL A 73 1.50 10.15 -12.59
N VAL A 74 2.64 9.46 -12.43
CA VAL A 74 3.80 9.99 -11.70
C VAL A 74 4.34 11.25 -12.36
N GLU A 75 4.44 11.28 -13.69
CA GLU A 75 4.92 12.43 -14.45
C GLU A 75 4.01 13.65 -14.30
N CYS A 76 2.68 13.47 -14.36
CA CYS A 76 1.73 14.58 -14.19
C CYS A 76 1.85 15.19 -12.79
N ALA A 77 1.90 14.35 -11.74
CA ALA A 77 2.14 14.82 -10.37
C ALA A 77 3.50 15.51 -10.22
N LEU A 78 4.56 14.94 -10.78
CA LEU A 78 5.91 15.50 -10.76
C LEU A 78 5.95 16.90 -11.39
N ARG A 79 5.30 17.10 -12.53
CA ARG A 79 5.31 18.39 -13.23
C ARG A 79 4.64 19.50 -12.43
N GLU A 80 3.52 19.21 -11.74
CA GLU A 80 2.89 20.19 -10.85
C GLU A 80 3.79 20.56 -9.66
N VAL A 81 4.43 19.56 -9.06
CA VAL A 81 5.39 19.77 -7.96
C VAL A 81 6.56 20.64 -8.40
N LEU A 82 7.21 20.29 -9.52
CA LEU A 82 8.38 21.01 -10.01
C LEU A 82 8.05 22.46 -10.38
N LYS A 83 6.88 22.69 -10.98
CA LYS A 83 6.35 24.03 -11.27
C LYS A 83 6.16 24.85 -9.98
N ALA A 84 5.63 24.24 -8.92
CA ALA A 84 5.40 24.89 -7.64
C ALA A 84 6.71 25.18 -6.86
N LEU A 85 7.73 24.34 -7.01
CA LEU A 85 9.04 24.52 -6.39
C LEU A 85 9.82 25.73 -6.95
N LYS A 86 9.52 26.19 -8.17
CA LYS A 86 10.12 27.38 -8.80
C LYS A 86 11.66 27.37 -8.76
N GLY A 87 12.27 26.22 -9.07
CA GLY A 87 13.72 26.04 -9.10
C GLY A 87 14.39 25.91 -7.72
N ARG A 88 13.63 25.82 -6.62
CA ARG A 88 14.18 25.67 -5.25
C ARG A 88 13.53 24.49 -4.55
N GLY A 89 14.34 23.63 -3.92
CA GLY A 89 13.89 22.42 -3.23
C GLY A 89 14.41 21.16 -3.93
N SER A 90 13.79 20.01 -3.65
CA SER A 90 14.14 18.73 -4.29
C SER A 90 12.95 17.79 -4.35
N VAL A 91 13.01 16.84 -5.27
CA VAL A 91 12.00 15.78 -5.38
C VAL A 91 12.67 14.41 -5.34
N VAL A 92 12.11 13.47 -4.58
CA VAL A 92 12.52 12.06 -4.61
C VAL A 92 11.33 11.19 -4.98
N ILE A 93 11.47 10.40 -6.04
CA ILE A 93 10.52 9.33 -6.41
C ILE A 93 11.01 8.05 -5.72
N ALA A 94 10.31 7.58 -4.70
CA ALA A 94 10.82 6.51 -3.84
C ALA A 94 9.78 5.41 -3.56
N ASP A 95 10.24 4.15 -3.61
CA ASP A 95 9.48 3.01 -3.11
C ASP A 95 10.42 1.94 -2.53
N ALA A 96 9.87 1.08 -1.65
CA ALA A 96 10.49 -0.16 -1.23
C ALA A 96 9.60 -1.30 -1.76
N PRO A 97 9.80 -1.76 -3.01
CA PRO A 97 8.98 -2.80 -3.61
C PRO A 97 9.17 -4.15 -2.87
N GLN A 98 8.55 -5.21 -3.36
CA GLN A 98 8.73 -6.54 -2.79
C GLN A 98 10.22 -6.92 -2.77
N ALA A 99 10.66 -7.66 -1.76
CA ALA A 99 12.08 -8.00 -1.59
C ALA A 99 12.68 -8.64 -2.86
N ASP A 100 11.90 -9.44 -3.59
CA ASP A 100 12.33 -10.11 -4.83
C ASP A 100 11.96 -9.38 -6.14
N ALA A 101 11.61 -8.09 -6.07
CA ALA A 101 11.38 -7.26 -7.24
C ALA A 101 12.69 -6.76 -7.87
N ASP A 102 12.75 -6.72 -9.19
CA ASP A 102 13.90 -6.20 -9.94
C ASP A 102 13.73 -4.69 -10.19
N TRP A 103 14.49 -3.88 -9.44
CA TRP A 103 14.43 -2.42 -9.54
C TRP A 103 14.85 -1.92 -10.93
N LEU A 104 15.89 -2.51 -11.52
CA LEU A 104 16.40 -2.09 -12.83
C LEU A 104 15.36 -2.36 -13.92
N GLU A 105 14.68 -3.50 -13.86
CA GLU A 105 13.59 -3.81 -14.77
C GLU A 105 12.40 -2.87 -14.56
N ILE A 106 12.03 -2.54 -13.31
CA ILE A 106 10.99 -1.53 -13.03
C ILE A 106 11.37 -0.18 -13.66
N MET A 107 12.60 0.30 -13.46
CA MET A 107 13.06 1.57 -14.04
C MET A 107 13.10 1.53 -15.56
N ARG A 108 13.59 0.43 -16.16
CA ARG A 108 13.62 0.24 -17.62
C ARG A 108 12.21 0.27 -18.22
N ARG A 109 11.26 -0.41 -17.56
CA ARG A 109 9.87 -0.54 -18.01
C ARG A 109 9.09 0.75 -17.87
N THR A 110 9.22 1.42 -16.73
CA THR A 110 8.48 2.65 -16.44
C THR A 110 9.13 3.89 -17.03
N GLY A 111 10.45 3.87 -17.28
CA GLY A 111 11.22 5.02 -17.73
C GLY A 111 11.28 6.15 -16.70
N LEU A 112 11.01 5.88 -15.41
CA LEU A 112 10.91 6.92 -14.37
C LEU A 112 12.21 7.71 -14.19
N GLU A 113 13.38 7.08 -14.36
CA GLU A 113 14.67 7.78 -14.32
C GLU A 113 14.79 8.84 -15.42
N ASN A 114 14.34 8.51 -16.64
CA ASN A 114 14.32 9.45 -17.76
C ASN A 114 13.30 10.58 -17.53
N VAL A 115 12.14 10.25 -16.96
CA VAL A 115 11.11 11.24 -16.57
C VAL A 115 11.67 12.21 -15.53
N ALA A 116 12.33 11.68 -14.50
CA ALA A 116 12.97 12.46 -13.45
C ALA A 116 14.06 13.38 -14.01
N GLU A 117 14.98 12.85 -14.83
CA GLU A 117 16.07 13.63 -15.43
C GLU A 117 15.53 14.74 -16.33
N LYS A 118 14.61 14.40 -17.25
CA LYS A 118 14.04 15.33 -18.23
C LYS A 118 13.39 16.52 -17.53
N TRP A 119 12.48 16.26 -16.59
CA TRP A 119 11.71 17.33 -15.96
C TRP A 119 12.48 18.04 -14.86
N GLY A 120 13.35 17.34 -14.13
CA GLY A 120 14.26 17.98 -13.17
C GLY A 120 15.17 19.00 -13.85
N ARG A 121 15.77 18.65 -14.99
CA ARG A 121 16.55 19.59 -15.80
C ARG A 121 15.71 20.74 -16.33
N HIS A 122 14.50 20.46 -16.83
CA HIS A 122 13.62 21.48 -17.40
C HIS A 122 13.23 22.57 -16.38
N TYR A 123 12.90 22.18 -15.14
CA TYR A 123 12.49 23.10 -14.08
C TYR A 123 13.63 23.60 -13.18
N GLY A 124 14.86 23.09 -13.38
CA GLY A 124 16.01 23.44 -12.55
C GLY A 124 15.91 22.95 -11.10
N VAL A 125 15.26 21.81 -10.88
CA VAL A 125 15.09 21.19 -9.55
C VAL A 125 15.66 19.77 -9.58
N PRO A 126 16.48 19.37 -8.60
CA PRO A 126 17.01 18.01 -8.53
C PRO A 126 15.88 17.00 -8.28
N VAL A 127 15.85 15.94 -9.10
CA VAL A 127 14.93 14.82 -8.99
C VAL A 127 15.71 13.51 -9.01
N SER A 128 15.45 12.59 -8.08
CA SER A 128 16.06 11.26 -8.08
C SER A 128 15.01 10.15 -7.94
N CYS A 129 15.31 8.97 -8.48
CA CYS A 129 14.57 7.74 -8.20
C CYS A 129 15.35 6.90 -7.20
N VAL A 130 14.71 6.42 -6.14
CA VAL A 130 15.38 5.72 -5.03
C VAL A 130 14.67 4.41 -4.70
N ASP A 131 15.41 3.31 -4.78
CA ASP A 131 15.05 2.05 -4.15
C ASP A 131 15.38 2.12 -2.66
N LEU A 132 14.35 2.21 -1.83
CA LEU A 132 14.52 2.36 -0.39
C LEU A 132 14.99 1.08 0.31
N ARG A 133 14.96 -0.08 -0.37
CA ARG A 133 15.35 -1.36 0.24
C ARG A 133 16.86 -1.39 0.51
N GLU A 134 17.28 -1.76 1.71
CA GLU A 134 18.70 -2.04 2.00
C GLU A 134 19.17 -3.41 1.47
N GLU A 135 18.22 -4.28 1.13
CA GLU A 135 18.47 -5.57 0.51
C GLU A 135 17.38 -5.95 -0.50
N TYR A 136 17.80 -6.66 -1.56
CA TYR A 136 16.90 -7.31 -2.49
C TYR A 136 17.25 -8.79 -2.62
N TRP A 137 16.24 -9.59 -2.96
CA TRP A 137 16.31 -11.04 -3.00
C TRP A 137 16.24 -11.51 -4.46
N ILE A 138 17.04 -12.49 -4.82
CA ILE A 138 16.92 -13.15 -6.12
C ILE A 138 16.04 -14.37 -5.92
N ALA A 139 14.89 -14.41 -6.60
CA ALA A 139 14.02 -15.56 -6.64
C ALA A 139 14.12 -16.28 -7.99
N ARG A 140 14.16 -17.62 -7.97
CA ARG A 140 14.07 -18.46 -9.17
C ARG A 140 12.92 -19.45 -8.99
N ASN A 141 11.96 -19.43 -9.93
CA ASN A 141 10.74 -20.25 -9.85
C ASN A 141 9.97 -20.06 -8.53
N GLY A 142 9.83 -18.82 -8.07
CA GLY A 142 9.15 -18.49 -6.81
C GLY A 142 9.91 -18.85 -5.54
N VAL A 143 11.21 -19.20 -5.65
CA VAL A 143 12.02 -19.54 -4.49
C VAL A 143 13.24 -18.64 -4.38
N VAL A 144 13.42 -18.03 -3.21
CA VAL A 144 14.59 -17.22 -2.87
C VAL A 144 15.85 -18.09 -2.91
N VAL A 145 16.83 -17.65 -3.69
CA VAL A 145 18.13 -18.31 -3.86
C VAL A 145 19.30 -17.49 -3.30
N SER A 146 19.20 -16.17 -3.27
CA SER A 146 20.19 -15.29 -2.63
C SER A 146 19.56 -13.97 -2.18
N ALA A 147 20.24 -13.27 -1.28
CA ALA A 147 19.92 -11.91 -0.86
C ALA A 147 21.18 -11.04 -1.01
N HIS A 148 21.01 -9.83 -1.52
CA HIS A 148 22.09 -8.88 -1.81
C HIS A 148 21.82 -7.56 -1.10
N LYS A 149 22.85 -7.03 -0.43
CA LYS A 149 22.79 -5.68 0.13
C LYS A 149 22.94 -4.64 -0.96
N GLN A 150 22.26 -3.52 -0.80
CA GLN A 150 22.43 -2.33 -1.62
C GLN A 150 22.43 -1.08 -0.74
N PHE A 151 22.57 0.09 -1.35
CA PHE A 151 22.70 1.35 -0.63
C PHE A 151 21.44 1.69 0.19
N GLY A 152 20.25 1.42 -0.37
CA GLY A 152 18.97 1.71 0.27
C GLY A 152 18.68 3.21 0.36
N ASP A 153 17.95 3.61 1.41
CA ASP A 153 17.61 5.00 1.66
C ASP A 153 18.87 5.89 1.82
N PRO A 154 19.05 6.94 1.01
CA PRO A 154 20.22 7.81 1.06
C PRO A 154 20.36 8.62 2.35
N LEU A 155 19.27 8.84 3.09
CA LEU A 155 19.29 9.48 4.41
C LEU A 155 19.32 8.44 5.53
N GLY A 156 19.34 7.14 5.21
CA GLY A 156 19.25 6.04 6.15
C GLY A 156 17.83 5.82 6.68
N TYR A 157 17.73 5.09 7.78
CA TYR A 157 16.46 4.75 8.41
C TYR A 157 16.43 5.13 9.89
N VAL A 158 15.25 5.13 10.46
CA VAL A 158 15.03 5.44 11.88
C VAL A 158 13.97 4.53 12.46
N SER A 159 14.18 4.11 13.70
CA SER A 159 13.18 3.37 14.47
C SER A 159 12.21 4.35 15.11
N VAL A 160 10.92 4.12 14.91
CA VAL A 160 9.83 4.92 15.49
C VAL A 160 9.02 4.01 16.39
N ASP A 161 9.01 4.27 17.70
CA ASP A 161 8.18 3.54 18.67
C ASP A 161 6.89 4.32 18.93
N LEU A 162 5.74 3.73 18.61
CA LEU A 162 4.43 4.30 18.98
C LEU A 162 4.10 4.07 20.45
N GLY A 163 4.84 3.18 21.12
CA GLY A 163 4.48 2.62 22.42
C GLY A 163 3.25 1.72 22.32
N SER A 164 2.97 0.98 23.39
CA SER A 164 1.81 0.10 23.42
C SER A 164 0.48 0.86 23.36
N SER A 165 0.33 1.99 24.07
CA SER A 165 -0.95 2.68 24.22
C SER A 165 -1.44 3.45 22.99
N ASN A 166 -0.55 3.87 22.09
CA ASN A 166 -0.94 4.62 20.88
C ASN A 166 -0.96 3.74 19.63
N SER A 167 -0.38 2.55 19.70
CA SER A 167 -0.41 1.59 18.61
C SER A 167 -1.75 0.89 18.53
N GLU A 168 -2.17 0.56 17.31
CA GLU A 168 -3.31 -0.33 17.10
C GLU A 168 -3.06 -1.75 17.60
N TYR A 169 -1.84 -2.12 18.03
CA TYR A 169 -1.59 -3.42 18.67
C TYR A 169 -1.89 -3.46 20.17
N PHE A 170 -2.37 -2.36 20.75
CA PHE A 170 -2.59 -2.25 22.20
C PHE A 170 -3.45 -3.38 22.78
N ASP A 171 -4.60 -3.64 22.16
CA ASP A 171 -5.61 -4.58 22.63
C ASP A 171 -5.50 -5.96 21.97
N LYS A 172 -4.44 -6.20 21.19
CA LYS A 172 -4.25 -7.49 20.55
C LYS A 172 -3.77 -8.54 21.57
N PRO A 173 -4.54 -9.62 21.80
CA PRO A 173 -4.30 -10.54 22.92
C PRO A 173 -3.10 -11.45 22.69
N VAL A 174 -2.80 -11.81 21.43
CA VAL A 174 -1.72 -12.73 21.08
C VAL A 174 -0.68 -12.03 20.22
N LYS A 175 0.52 -11.88 20.78
CA LYS A 175 1.65 -11.16 20.17
C LYS A 175 2.67 -12.07 19.48
N ASN A 176 2.27 -13.29 19.11
CA ASN A 176 3.09 -14.24 18.36
C ASN A 176 3.09 -13.90 16.86
N TYR A 177 3.59 -12.71 16.55
CA TYR A 177 3.56 -12.15 15.20
C TYR A 177 4.55 -12.85 14.26
N TYR A 178 4.15 -12.91 13.00
CA TYR A 178 4.98 -13.30 11.87
C TYR A 178 5.18 -12.08 10.96
N GLY A 179 6.44 -11.72 10.73
CA GLY A 179 6.86 -10.63 9.84
C GLY A 179 6.92 -11.06 8.37
N ALA A 180 7.95 -10.61 7.64
CA ALA A 180 8.19 -11.03 6.26
C ALA A 180 9.17 -12.20 6.15
N ASP A 181 10.07 -12.38 7.12
CA ASP A 181 10.98 -13.52 7.23
C ASP A 181 10.53 -14.48 8.35
N TYR A 182 11.08 -15.70 8.33
CA TYR A 182 10.83 -16.77 9.29
C TYR A 182 11.35 -16.47 10.70
N ASP A 183 12.20 -15.46 10.88
CA ASP A 183 12.73 -15.06 12.19
C ASP A 183 11.70 -14.25 13.00
N THR A 184 10.72 -14.97 13.55
CA THR A 184 9.73 -14.40 14.48
C THR A 184 10.33 -13.81 15.75
N ALA A 185 11.58 -14.14 16.11
CA ALA A 185 12.22 -13.54 17.28
C ALA A 185 12.61 -12.08 17.02
N GLU A 186 12.96 -11.74 15.78
CA GLU A 186 13.20 -10.36 15.38
C GLU A 186 11.92 -9.52 15.43
N THR A 187 10.81 -10.02 14.87
CA THR A 187 9.51 -9.30 14.93
C THR A 187 9.07 -9.01 16.37
N ARG A 188 9.31 -9.95 17.31
CA ARG A 188 9.00 -9.73 18.74
C ARG A 188 9.87 -8.67 19.42
N ARG A 189 11.07 -8.38 18.88
CA ARG A 189 11.88 -7.26 19.41
C ARG A 189 11.25 -5.93 19.09
N TYR A 190 10.63 -5.81 17.92
CA TYR A 190 9.93 -4.61 17.48
C TYR A 190 8.53 -4.47 18.10
N HIS A 191 7.81 -5.58 18.28
CA HIS A 191 6.44 -5.58 18.77
C HIS A 191 6.29 -6.49 19.98
N ASN A 192 6.06 -5.89 21.15
CA ASN A 192 5.97 -6.59 22.43
C ASN A 192 4.94 -5.91 23.36
N GLU A 193 5.04 -6.16 24.68
CA GLU A 193 4.07 -5.62 25.64
C GLU A 193 4.16 -4.11 25.83
N THR A 194 5.34 -3.53 25.61
CA THR A 194 5.59 -2.11 25.90
C THR A 194 5.83 -1.28 24.65
N SER A 195 6.36 -1.90 23.59
CA SER A 195 6.83 -1.21 22.38
C SER A 195 6.19 -1.75 21.12
N ASN A 196 5.95 -0.84 20.18
CA ASN A 196 5.53 -1.12 18.81
C ASN A 196 6.35 -0.25 17.87
N VAL A 197 7.44 -0.83 17.39
CA VAL A 197 8.49 -0.13 16.67
C VAL A 197 8.44 -0.44 15.18
N TYR A 198 8.47 0.60 14.36
CA TYR A 198 8.60 0.49 12.91
C TYR A 198 9.92 1.11 12.47
N VAL A 199 10.66 0.44 11.57
CA VAL A 199 11.88 1.02 10.99
C VAL A 199 11.54 1.68 9.66
N PHE A 200 11.63 3.00 9.61
CA PHE A 200 11.08 3.84 8.55
C PHE A 200 12.18 4.57 7.77
N SER A 201 11.88 4.90 6.52
CA SER A 201 12.73 5.73 5.64
C SER A 201 12.92 7.15 6.20
N ARG A 202 14.17 7.58 6.43
CA ARG A 202 14.44 8.99 6.76
C ARG A 202 14.22 9.91 5.57
N THR A 203 14.39 9.44 4.34
CA THR A 203 13.99 10.22 3.14
C THR A 203 12.50 10.56 3.18
N VAL A 204 11.64 9.60 3.53
CA VAL A 204 10.20 9.84 3.66
C VAL A 204 9.87 10.74 4.84
N LEU A 205 10.45 10.49 6.02
CA LEU A 205 10.16 11.32 7.21
C LEU A 205 10.78 12.72 7.14
N SER A 206 11.82 12.94 6.32
CA SER A 206 12.40 14.27 6.11
C SER A 206 11.64 15.12 5.10
N ALA A 207 10.62 14.57 4.44
CA ALA A 207 9.84 15.31 3.45
C ALA A 207 8.95 16.38 4.10
N ASP A 208 8.92 17.57 3.50
CA ASP A 208 7.99 18.64 3.87
C ASP A 208 6.60 18.39 3.23
N VAL A 209 6.60 17.73 2.06
CA VAL A 209 5.40 17.30 1.33
C VAL A 209 5.56 15.84 0.90
N PHE A 210 4.58 15.01 1.23
CA PHE A 210 4.48 13.63 0.80
C PHE A 210 3.30 13.44 -0.16
N ILE A 211 3.61 12.99 -1.38
CA ILE A 211 2.64 12.75 -2.43
C ILE A 211 2.52 11.25 -2.66
N ASN A 212 1.38 10.69 -2.32
CA ASN A 212 1.12 9.26 -2.40
C ASN A 212 0.47 8.91 -3.75
N LEU A 213 1.00 7.92 -4.46
CA LEU A 213 0.54 7.57 -5.81
C LEU A 213 0.17 6.08 -5.89
N PRO A 214 -0.84 5.61 -5.15
CA PRO A 214 -1.20 4.20 -5.10
C PRO A 214 -1.86 3.72 -6.41
N LYS A 215 -1.85 2.40 -6.61
CA LYS A 215 -2.59 1.69 -7.67
C LYS A 215 -3.88 1.11 -7.10
N MET A 216 -5.01 1.36 -7.77
CA MET A 216 -6.30 0.76 -7.43
C MET A 216 -6.28 -0.74 -7.76
N LYS A 217 -6.20 -1.60 -6.73
CA LYS A 217 -6.25 -3.05 -6.91
C LYS A 217 -6.66 -3.81 -5.65
N THR A 218 -7.09 -5.04 -5.80
CA THR A 218 -7.33 -5.99 -4.70
C THR A 218 -6.04 -6.40 -3.98
N HIS A 219 -6.15 -6.90 -2.75
CA HIS A 219 -5.00 -7.38 -1.98
C HIS A 219 -5.37 -8.55 -1.07
N LYS A 220 -4.70 -9.69 -1.23
CA LYS A 220 -4.99 -10.92 -0.47
C LYS A 220 -4.99 -10.79 1.06
N LEU A 221 -4.10 -9.98 1.65
CA LEU A 221 -4.03 -9.80 3.11
C LEU A 221 -4.96 -8.71 3.67
N ALA A 222 -5.27 -7.68 2.89
CA ALA A 222 -5.82 -6.42 3.41
C ALA A 222 -7.10 -5.99 2.67
N GLY A 223 -7.66 -6.88 1.85
CA GLY A 223 -8.81 -6.64 0.98
C GLY A 223 -8.42 -5.87 -0.28
N MET A 224 -7.76 -4.74 -0.11
CA MET A 224 -7.39 -3.82 -1.19
C MET A 224 -6.01 -3.18 -0.98
N THR A 225 -5.44 -2.70 -2.08
CA THR A 225 -4.34 -1.73 -2.09
C THR A 225 -4.94 -0.36 -2.26
N GLY A 226 -4.56 0.59 -1.42
CA GLY A 226 -4.98 1.98 -1.47
C GLY A 226 -3.94 2.90 -0.84
N SER A 227 -4.33 4.14 -0.58
CA SER A 227 -3.54 5.17 0.07
C SER A 227 -2.94 4.72 1.40
N LEU A 228 -3.73 4.11 2.30
CA LEU A 228 -3.25 3.66 3.60
C LEU A 228 -2.20 2.55 3.43
N LYS A 229 -2.49 1.55 2.59
CA LYS A 229 -1.63 0.39 2.37
C LYS A 229 -0.31 0.76 1.71
N ASN A 230 -0.30 1.77 0.83
CA ASN A 230 0.89 2.13 0.05
C ASN A 230 2.08 2.53 0.96
N ILE A 231 1.80 3.02 2.17
CA ILE A 231 2.83 3.45 3.14
C ILE A 231 3.71 2.30 3.62
N VAL A 232 3.28 1.04 3.46
CA VAL A 232 4.12 -0.15 3.73
C VAL A 232 5.46 -0.11 2.98
N GLY A 233 5.49 0.48 1.78
CA GLY A 233 6.74 0.66 1.03
C GLY A 233 7.67 1.75 1.58
N ALA A 234 7.35 2.40 2.71
CA ALA A 234 8.23 3.34 3.41
C ALA A 234 8.85 2.72 4.68
N CYS A 235 8.35 1.55 5.11
CA CYS A 235 8.97 0.75 6.15
C CYS A 235 10.01 -0.20 5.54
N ILE A 236 11.24 -0.04 6.00
CA ILE A 236 12.44 -0.64 5.41
C ILE A 236 12.66 -2.04 5.95
N VAL A 237 12.69 -2.19 7.29
CA VAL A 237 12.87 -3.51 7.92
C VAL A 237 11.54 -4.25 7.91
N LYS A 238 11.39 -5.19 6.98
CA LYS A 238 10.14 -5.91 6.78
C LYS A 238 9.73 -6.79 7.97
N ASN A 239 10.66 -7.14 8.86
CA ASN A 239 10.34 -7.83 10.12
C ASN A 239 9.79 -6.92 11.23
N SER A 240 9.88 -5.60 11.07
CA SER A 240 9.10 -4.61 11.86
C SER A 240 7.69 -4.38 11.31
N LEU A 241 7.22 -5.26 10.40
CA LEU A 241 5.86 -5.26 9.86
C LEU A 241 5.20 -6.62 10.12
N PRO A 242 4.39 -6.74 11.17
CA PRO A 242 3.59 -7.93 11.38
C PRO A 242 2.59 -8.11 10.23
N HIS A 243 2.55 -9.30 9.64
CA HIS A 243 1.63 -9.63 8.55
C HIS A 243 0.46 -10.49 9.02
N HIS A 244 0.70 -11.36 10.00
CA HIS A 244 -0.29 -12.21 10.65
C HIS A 244 0.23 -12.66 12.03
N THR A 245 -0.67 -13.05 12.92
CA THR A 245 -0.39 -13.78 14.15
C THR A 245 -0.46 -15.27 13.85
N LEU A 246 0.54 -16.01 14.33
CA LEU A 246 0.59 -17.46 14.19
C LEU A 246 -0.58 -18.14 14.92
N GLY A 247 -1.13 -19.19 14.31
CA GLY A 247 -2.27 -19.94 14.84
C GLY A 247 -3.58 -19.63 14.12
N GLY A 248 -4.62 -20.39 14.44
CA GLY A 248 -5.99 -20.14 14.00
C GLY A 248 -6.78 -19.26 14.98
N PRO A 249 -8.02 -18.87 14.62
CA PRO A 249 -8.83 -17.96 15.44
C PRO A 249 -9.09 -18.44 16.86
N LEU A 250 -9.18 -19.76 17.12
CA LEU A 250 -9.40 -20.28 18.47
C LEU A 250 -8.18 -20.06 19.39
N GLU A 251 -7.00 -19.97 18.80
CA GLU A 251 -5.74 -19.69 19.50
C GLU A 251 -5.41 -18.18 19.55
N GLY A 252 -6.32 -17.32 19.04
CA GLY A 252 -6.10 -15.88 18.89
C GLY A 252 -5.14 -15.50 17.74
N GLY A 253 -4.84 -16.46 16.85
CA GLY A 253 -4.10 -16.23 15.61
C GLY A 253 -5.00 -15.94 14.42
N ASP A 254 -4.40 -15.53 13.31
CA ASP A 254 -5.13 -15.20 12.08
C ASP A 254 -4.43 -15.76 10.82
N GLN A 255 -3.54 -16.74 11.02
CA GLN A 255 -2.78 -17.37 9.95
C GLN A 255 -3.67 -18.14 8.95
N PHE A 256 -4.78 -18.71 9.43
CA PHE A 256 -5.71 -19.56 8.69
C PHE A 256 -7.17 -19.15 8.98
N ALA A 257 -8.05 -19.36 7.99
CA ALA A 257 -9.49 -19.13 8.17
C ALA A 257 -10.21 -20.23 8.95
N GLU A 258 -9.74 -21.48 8.84
CA GLU A 258 -10.34 -22.65 9.49
C GLU A 258 -9.29 -23.48 10.23
N GLU A 259 -9.69 -24.01 11.39
CA GLU A 259 -8.92 -24.95 12.20
C GLU A 259 -8.85 -26.31 11.51
N SER A 260 -7.74 -26.60 10.83
CA SER A 260 -7.53 -27.92 10.21
C SER A 260 -6.26 -28.56 10.76
N GLY A 261 -6.40 -29.72 11.42
CA GLY A 261 -5.28 -30.47 12.00
C GLY A 261 -4.17 -30.88 11.01
N ARG A 262 -4.48 -30.90 9.70
CA ARG A 262 -3.49 -31.06 8.60
C ARG A 262 -2.57 -29.84 8.45
N THR A 263 -3.06 -28.65 8.77
CA THR A 263 -2.38 -27.37 8.56
C THR A 263 -1.36 -27.08 9.67
N ASN A 264 -1.62 -27.55 10.89
CA ASN A 264 -0.64 -27.52 11.99
C ASN A 264 0.57 -28.43 11.74
N ALA A 265 0.39 -29.59 11.10
CA ALA A 265 1.49 -30.48 10.71
C ALA A 265 2.38 -29.85 9.61
N GLU A 266 1.79 -29.16 8.64
CA GLU A 266 2.55 -28.41 7.62
C GLU A 266 3.32 -27.21 8.21
N GLY A 267 2.72 -26.48 9.15
CA GLY A 267 3.38 -25.38 9.86
C GLY A 267 4.60 -25.86 10.67
N PHE A 268 4.47 -27.01 11.33
CA PHE A 268 5.58 -27.65 12.05
C PHE A 268 6.71 -28.11 11.11
N LEU A 269 6.36 -28.75 10.00
CA LEU A 269 7.32 -29.17 8.95
C LEU A 269 8.05 -27.96 8.33
N LYS A 270 7.35 -26.84 8.09
CA LYS A 270 7.98 -25.58 7.63
C LYS A 270 8.92 -24.98 8.67
N LYS A 271 8.56 -25.01 9.96
CA LYS A 271 9.42 -24.52 11.05
C LYS A 271 10.71 -25.33 11.17
N MET A 272 10.62 -26.64 10.97
CA MET A 272 11.80 -27.52 10.91
C MET A 272 12.63 -27.30 9.62
N GLY A 273 11.98 -27.19 8.46
CA GLY A 273 12.66 -26.96 7.17
C GLY A 273 13.30 -25.58 7.05
N GLY A 274 12.66 -24.53 7.56
CA GLY A 274 13.18 -23.16 7.59
C GLY A 274 14.41 -23.02 8.46
N LYS A 275 14.45 -23.68 9.63
CA LYS A 275 15.66 -23.75 10.46
C LYS A 275 16.84 -24.42 9.73
N LEU A 276 16.57 -25.50 8.99
CA LEU A 276 17.58 -26.22 8.21
C LEU A 276 18.11 -25.40 7.01
N LEU A 277 17.27 -24.52 6.45
CA LEU A 277 17.59 -23.66 5.29
C LEU A 277 18.21 -22.31 5.68
N SER A 278 18.09 -21.86 6.94
CA SER A 278 18.64 -20.57 7.41
C SER A 278 20.15 -20.58 7.67
N TYR A 279 20.84 -21.72 7.47
CA TYR A 279 22.29 -21.79 7.67
C TYR A 279 23.04 -21.07 6.54
N LYS A 280 23.52 -19.86 6.85
CA LYS A 280 24.42 -19.02 6.06
C LYS A 280 25.82 -19.64 5.84
N LYS A 281 25.92 -20.85 5.29
CA LYS A 281 27.19 -21.39 4.73
C LYS A 281 26.95 -22.22 3.45
N PRO A 282 27.44 -21.78 2.28
CA PRO A 282 27.35 -22.54 1.04
C PRO A 282 28.52 -23.52 1.00
N PHE A 283 28.35 -24.79 1.41
CA PHE A 283 29.43 -25.77 1.18
C PHE A 283 29.03 -27.18 0.75
N PHE A 284 27.74 -27.48 0.52
CA PHE A 284 27.39 -28.72 -0.20
C PHE A 284 26.27 -28.47 -1.20
N GLY A 285 26.65 -28.43 -2.48
CA GLY A 285 25.72 -28.41 -3.60
C GLY A 285 25.34 -29.82 -4.02
N TYR A 286 24.12 -30.26 -3.68
CA TYR A 286 23.18 -31.11 -4.45
C TYR A 286 21.99 -31.56 -3.56
N PRO A 287 20.76 -31.84 -4.06
CA PRO A 287 19.91 -31.09 -4.97
C PRO A 287 18.78 -30.40 -4.18
N ILE A 288 19.09 -29.33 -3.45
CA ILE A 288 18.09 -28.49 -2.73
C ILE A 288 17.01 -27.94 -3.70
N ALA A 289 17.34 -27.80 -4.99
CA ALA A 289 16.42 -27.38 -6.03
C ALA A 289 15.24 -28.35 -6.26
N ILE A 290 15.43 -29.67 -6.08
CA ILE A 290 14.37 -30.67 -6.32
C ILE A 290 13.39 -30.71 -5.14
N ALA A 291 13.89 -30.60 -3.90
CA ALA A 291 13.05 -30.50 -2.70
C ALA A 291 12.24 -29.19 -2.68
N LYS A 292 12.87 -28.06 -3.07
CA LYS A 292 12.16 -26.77 -3.25
C LYS A 292 11.11 -26.83 -4.37
N LYS A 293 11.33 -27.60 -5.45
CA LYS A 293 10.36 -27.79 -6.55
C LYS A 293 9.07 -28.49 -6.11
N TRP A 294 9.15 -29.43 -5.18
CA TRP A 294 7.96 -30.09 -4.61
C TRP A 294 7.19 -29.18 -3.64
N ILE A 295 7.91 -28.39 -2.84
CA ILE A 295 7.30 -27.41 -1.91
C ILE A 295 6.72 -26.20 -2.67
N GLY A 296 7.33 -25.81 -3.79
CA GLY A 296 6.85 -24.74 -4.67
C GLY A 296 5.48 -25.00 -5.28
N LYS A 297 5.16 -26.27 -5.60
CA LYS A 297 3.80 -26.66 -6.03
C LYS A 297 2.79 -26.66 -4.88
N SER A 298 3.21 -26.87 -3.63
CA SER A 298 2.35 -26.77 -2.44
C SER A 298 2.27 -25.35 -1.85
N LEU A 299 2.97 -24.39 -2.45
CA LEU A 299 3.03 -22.98 -2.02
C LEU A 299 1.91 -22.11 -2.60
N GLY A 300 0.92 -22.70 -3.27
CA GLY A 300 -0.36 -22.03 -3.53
C GLY A 300 -0.26 -20.81 -4.44
N MET A 301 0.69 -20.78 -5.38
CA MET A 301 0.74 -19.76 -6.45
C MET A 301 -0.35 -19.97 -7.53
N GLY A 302 -1.43 -20.67 -7.17
CA GLY A 302 -2.62 -20.97 -7.95
C GLY A 302 -3.65 -21.77 -7.14
N GLY A 303 -3.67 -21.61 -5.81
CA GLY A 303 -4.50 -22.41 -4.91
C GLY A 303 -5.62 -21.61 -4.27
N SER A 304 -6.82 -22.18 -4.23
CA SER A 304 -8.01 -21.69 -3.52
C SER A 304 -7.93 -21.92 -1.99
N VAL A 305 -6.74 -21.77 -1.39
CA VAL A 305 -6.49 -22.13 0.01
C VAL A 305 -5.96 -20.92 0.78
N VAL A 306 -6.70 -20.49 1.81
CA VAL A 306 -6.30 -19.40 2.70
C VAL A 306 -5.09 -19.83 3.54
N ARG A 307 -3.98 -19.08 3.43
CA ARG A 307 -2.78 -19.25 4.26
C ARG A 307 -2.11 -17.90 4.51
N ASN A 308 -1.29 -17.82 5.55
CA ASN A 308 -0.48 -16.65 5.92
C ASN A 308 -1.33 -15.36 6.08
N GLY A 309 -2.55 -15.47 6.61
CA GLY A 309 -3.44 -14.34 6.81
C GLY A 309 -4.08 -13.77 5.54
N SER A 310 -4.18 -14.55 4.46
CA SER A 310 -4.78 -14.12 3.19
C SER A 310 -6.32 -14.21 3.16
N TRP A 311 -6.99 -13.63 4.15
CA TRP A 311 -8.44 -13.67 4.31
C TRP A 311 -8.97 -12.49 5.13
N TYR A 312 -10.28 -12.27 5.10
CA TYR A 312 -10.96 -11.15 5.76
C TYR A 312 -10.78 -11.11 7.29
N GLY A 313 -10.56 -12.26 7.94
CA GLY A 313 -10.33 -12.35 9.39
C GLY A 313 -8.91 -12.04 9.84
N ASN A 314 -8.03 -11.53 8.96
CA ASN A 314 -6.71 -11.06 9.36
C ASN A 314 -6.82 -9.86 10.30
N ASP A 315 -6.45 -10.04 11.56
CA ASP A 315 -6.49 -9.04 12.63
C ASP A 315 -5.10 -8.44 12.94
N THR A 316 -4.15 -8.57 12.01
CA THR A 316 -2.77 -8.13 12.22
C THR A 316 -2.39 -7.04 11.23
N ILE A 317 -2.51 -7.31 9.92
CA ILE A 317 -1.95 -6.43 8.90
C ILE A 317 -2.59 -5.03 8.90
N TRP A 318 -3.88 -4.92 9.22
CA TRP A 318 -4.56 -3.64 9.26
C TRP A 318 -3.99 -2.73 10.37
N ARG A 319 -3.60 -3.31 11.51
CA ARG A 319 -3.00 -2.58 12.64
C ARG A 319 -1.67 -1.95 12.23
N ALA A 320 -0.83 -2.73 11.56
CA ALA A 320 0.41 -2.22 10.97
C ALA A 320 0.13 -1.11 9.94
N VAL A 321 -0.86 -1.28 9.07
CA VAL A 321 -1.20 -0.28 8.05
C VAL A 321 -1.62 1.05 8.67
N VAL A 322 -2.49 1.02 9.68
CA VAL A 322 -2.94 2.23 10.40
C VAL A 322 -1.77 2.89 11.14
N ASP A 323 -0.99 2.12 11.88
CA ASP A 323 0.17 2.61 12.62
C ASP A 323 1.23 3.27 11.71
N LEU A 324 1.51 2.69 10.53
CA LEU A 324 2.45 3.29 9.58
C LEU A 324 1.98 4.65 9.06
N ASN A 325 0.67 4.86 8.92
CA ASN A 325 0.12 6.17 8.56
C ASN A 325 0.27 7.17 9.71
N LYS A 326 0.15 6.73 10.97
CA LYS A 326 0.49 7.57 12.13
C LYS A 326 1.95 7.99 12.10
N VAL A 327 2.86 7.04 11.89
CA VAL A 327 4.31 7.32 11.76
C VAL A 327 4.55 8.31 10.62
N LEU A 328 3.96 8.06 9.44
CA LEU A 328 4.09 8.95 8.29
C LEU A 328 3.54 10.36 8.55
N LEU A 329 2.48 10.55 9.32
CA LEU A 329 1.92 11.89 9.52
C LEU A 329 2.54 12.60 10.71
N TYR A 330 2.90 11.88 11.78
CA TYR A 330 3.20 12.49 13.08
C TYR A 330 4.64 12.30 13.58
N ALA A 331 5.44 11.39 13.02
CA ALA A 331 6.86 11.28 13.40
C ALA A 331 7.69 12.37 12.71
N ASP A 332 8.70 12.94 13.37
CA ASP A 332 9.73 13.78 12.73
C ASP A 332 10.81 12.93 12.03
N ALA A 333 11.83 13.58 11.44
CA ALA A 333 12.92 12.92 10.73
C ALA A 333 13.84 12.09 11.67
N GLU A 334 13.82 12.41 12.96
CA GLU A 334 14.55 11.74 14.03
C GLU A 334 13.75 10.59 14.66
N GLY A 335 12.51 10.38 14.21
CA GLY A 335 11.63 9.30 14.64
C GLY A 335 10.85 9.58 15.92
N ASN A 336 10.79 10.84 16.38
CA ASN A 336 9.99 11.22 17.52
C ASN A 336 8.55 11.53 17.08
N MET A 337 7.57 11.01 17.82
CA MET A 337 6.16 11.25 17.55
C MET A 337 5.69 12.59 18.12
N HIS A 338 4.95 13.37 17.32
CA HIS A 338 4.41 14.68 17.68
C HIS A 338 2.88 14.69 17.66
N LYS A 339 2.25 15.65 18.36
CA LYS A 339 0.78 15.79 18.40
C LYS A 339 0.18 16.44 17.16
N VAL A 340 1.01 17.05 16.32
CA VAL A 340 0.59 17.72 15.09
C VAL A 340 1.26 17.03 13.89
N PRO A 341 0.61 16.99 12.72
CA PRO A 341 1.23 16.45 11.53
C PRO A 341 2.54 17.18 11.18
N GLN A 342 3.57 16.41 10.83
CA GLN A 342 4.93 16.88 10.54
C GLN A 342 5.18 17.13 9.04
N ARG A 343 4.25 16.70 8.18
CA ARG A 343 4.34 16.87 6.73
C ARG A 343 2.98 17.01 6.08
N LYS A 344 2.95 17.74 4.96
CA LYS A 344 1.77 17.89 4.12
C LYS A 344 1.53 16.61 3.32
N TYR A 345 0.26 16.23 3.14
CA TYR A 345 -0.12 15.00 2.44
C TYR A 345 -1.11 15.30 1.30
N TYR A 346 -0.91 14.62 0.17
CA TYR A 346 -1.92 14.50 -0.88
C TYR A 346 -1.71 13.20 -1.63
N ALA A 347 -2.78 12.64 -2.19
CA ALA A 347 -2.67 11.43 -3.00
C ALA A 347 -3.43 11.55 -4.32
N VAL A 348 -2.90 10.86 -5.33
CA VAL A 348 -3.57 10.62 -6.61
C VAL A 348 -3.55 9.12 -6.86
N ILE A 349 -4.73 8.50 -6.92
CA ILE A 349 -4.89 7.07 -7.11
C ILE A 349 -5.03 6.76 -8.59
N ASP A 350 -4.15 5.89 -9.06
CA ASP A 350 -4.17 5.38 -10.43
C ASP A 350 -5.19 4.24 -10.53
N GLY A 351 -6.36 4.56 -11.07
CA GLY A 351 -7.44 3.61 -11.38
C GLY A 351 -7.58 3.28 -12.86
N VAL A 352 -6.91 4.00 -13.77
CA VAL A 352 -7.13 3.96 -15.22
C VAL A 352 -7.20 2.51 -15.71
N VAL A 353 -6.12 1.77 -15.43
CA VAL A 353 -6.09 0.31 -15.47
C VAL A 353 -5.92 -0.18 -14.04
N ALA A 354 -6.96 -0.80 -13.49
CA ALA A 354 -7.01 -1.34 -12.13
C ALA A 354 -6.81 -2.86 -12.11
N GLY A 355 -6.70 -3.43 -10.90
CA GLY A 355 -6.48 -4.86 -10.70
C GLY A 355 -7.49 -5.56 -9.78
N GLU A 356 -8.21 -6.58 -10.25
CA GLU A 356 -9.15 -7.38 -9.45
C GLU A 356 -8.64 -8.81 -9.20
N GLY A 357 -9.29 -9.57 -8.32
CA GLY A 357 -8.96 -10.98 -8.05
C GLY A 357 -7.64 -11.20 -7.29
N SER A 358 -6.64 -11.80 -7.93
CA SER A 358 -5.45 -12.36 -7.26
C SER A 358 -4.34 -11.34 -6.97
N GLY A 359 -4.73 -10.17 -6.46
CA GLY A 359 -3.80 -9.12 -6.05
C GLY A 359 -2.99 -9.45 -4.78
N PRO A 360 -1.82 -8.82 -4.58
CA PRO A 360 -1.33 -7.66 -5.34
C PRO A 360 -0.41 -7.99 -6.52
N LEU A 361 0.01 -9.25 -6.70
CA LEU A 361 1.04 -9.64 -7.68
C LEU A 361 0.49 -10.29 -8.96
N ALA A 362 -0.69 -10.90 -8.88
CA ALA A 362 -1.36 -11.51 -10.02
C ALA A 362 -2.80 -10.99 -10.20
N PRO A 363 -3.08 -9.67 -10.07
CA PRO A 363 -4.43 -9.19 -10.27
C PRO A 363 -4.81 -9.27 -11.75
N ASP A 364 -6.06 -9.64 -12.00
CA ASP A 364 -6.68 -9.58 -13.31
C ASP A 364 -6.92 -8.12 -13.70
N ARG A 365 -6.68 -7.80 -14.96
CA ARG A 365 -6.85 -6.45 -15.49
C ARG A 365 -8.32 -6.01 -15.45
N LYS A 366 -8.58 -4.82 -14.93
CA LYS A 366 -9.92 -4.18 -14.91
C LYS A 366 -9.81 -2.76 -15.44
N GLU A 367 -10.42 -2.50 -16.60
CA GLU A 367 -10.50 -1.14 -17.17
C GLU A 367 -11.56 -0.35 -16.41
N THR A 368 -11.15 0.73 -15.72
CA THR A 368 -12.10 1.62 -15.03
C THR A 368 -12.03 3.04 -15.57
N GLY A 369 -10.88 3.45 -16.08
CA GLY A 369 -10.67 4.75 -16.71
C GLY A 369 -10.82 5.93 -15.77
N VAL A 370 -10.45 5.75 -14.49
CA VAL A 370 -10.55 6.80 -13.48
C VAL A 370 -9.21 7.20 -12.89
N LEU A 371 -9.12 8.47 -12.51
CA LEU A 371 -8.17 8.98 -11.54
C LEU A 371 -8.97 9.61 -10.41
N PHE A 372 -8.50 9.49 -9.18
CA PHE A 372 -9.13 10.20 -8.07
C PHE A 372 -8.10 10.62 -7.02
N ALA A 373 -8.39 11.72 -6.33
CA ALA A 373 -7.41 12.39 -5.50
C ALA A 373 -8.02 13.10 -4.30
N GLY A 374 -7.20 13.34 -3.29
CA GLY A 374 -7.62 13.90 -2.01
C GLY A 374 -6.46 14.08 -1.04
N ASN A 375 -6.72 14.77 0.07
CA ASN A 375 -5.72 15.07 1.10
C ASN A 375 -5.84 14.21 2.37
N ASN A 376 -6.77 13.25 2.41
CA ASN A 376 -6.91 12.33 3.54
C ASN A 376 -6.88 10.85 3.08
N PRO A 377 -5.95 10.02 3.59
CA PRO A 377 -5.81 8.63 3.15
C PRO A 377 -7.01 7.75 3.50
N VAL A 378 -7.72 8.03 4.60
CA VAL A 378 -8.87 7.23 5.04
C VAL A 378 -10.07 7.50 4.16
N ALA A 379 -10.38 8.78 3.88
CA ALA A 379 -11.45 9.17 2.98
C ALA A 379 -11.23 8.65 1.55
N LEU A 380 -9.98 8.70 1.07
CA LEU A 380 -9.59 8.15 -0.21
C LEU A 380 -9.80 6.64 -0.31
N ASP A 381 -9.41 5.88 0.70
CA ASP A 381 -9.59 4.42 0.69
C ASP A 381 -11.07 4.04 0.85
N ALA A 382 -11.87 4.81 1.59
CA ALA A 382 -13.32 4.62 1.67
C ALA A 382 -13.99 4.84 0.31
N ALA A 383 -13.64 5.94 -0.37
CA ALA A 383 -14.13 6.22 -1.71
C ALA A 383 -13.68 5.16 -2.73
N GLN A 384 -12.42 4.72 -2.65
CA GLN A 384 -11.91 3.64 -3.49
C GLN A 384 -12.66 2.32 -3.25
N ALA A 385 -12.89 1.94 -1.99
CA ALA A 385 -13.64 0.73 -1.67
C ALA A 385 -15.02 0.77 -2.32
N TRP A 386 -15.76 1.89 -2.18
CA TRP A 386 -17.05 2.06 -2.84
C TRP A 386 -16.93 1.98 -4.38
N LEU A 387 -15.94 2.64 -4.99
CA LEU A 387 -15.69 2.56 -6.44
C LEU A 387 -15.41 1.12 -6.90
N MET A 388 -14.69 0.33 -6.10
CA MET A 388 -14.46 -1.10 -6.36
C MET A 388 -15.74 -1.95 -6.20
N GLY A 389 -16.82 -1.41 -5.65
CA GLY A 389 -18.02 -2.16 -5.29
C GLY A 389 -17.88 -2.89 -3.96
N PHE A 390 -16.99 -2.41 -3.08
CA PHE A 390 -16.78 -2.94 -1.74
C PHE A 390 -17.39 -2.01 -0.67
N ASP A 391 -17.93 -2.61 0.38
CA ASP A 391 -18.33 -1.93 1.59
C ASP A 391 -17.07 -1.49 2.35
N TYR A 392 -16.84 -0.18 2.38
CA TYR A 392 -15.71 0.41 3.10
C TYR A 392 -15.75 0.10 4.61
N ARG A 393 -16.92 -0.23 5.16
CA ARG A 393 -17.13 -0.65 6.56
C ARG A 393 -16.68 -2.09 6.83
N SER A 394 -16.43 -2.88 5.78
CA SER A 394 -15.89 -4.24 5.87
C SER A 394 -14.38 -4.30 5.68
N ILE A 395 -13.70 -3.16 5.49
CA ILE A 395 -12.24 -3.10 5.33
C ILE A 395 -11.62 -2.57 6.63
N PRO A 396 -10.95 -3.43 7.44
CA PRO A 396 -10.51 -3.05 8.78
C PRO A 396 -9.59 -1.83 8.83
N SER A 397 -8.69 -1.66 7.86
CA SER A 397 -7.80 -0.48 7.83
C SER A 397 -8.54 0.84 7.62
N ILE A 398 -9.70 0.82 6.97
CA ILE A 398 -10.55 2.02 6.80
C ILE A 398 -11.28 2.29 8.10
N VAL A 399 -11.99 1.30 8.64
CA VAL A 399 -12.75 1.41 9.89
C VAL A 399 -11.87 1.90 11.04
N HIS A 400 -10.74 1.24 11.27
CA HIS A 400 -9.82 1.64 12.34
C HIS A 400 -8.99 2.87 12.00
N GLY A 401 -8.94 3.29 10.73
CA GLY A 401 -8.40 4.59 10.34
C GLY A 401 -9.30 5.74 10.75
N LEU A 402 -10.63 5.56 10.67
CA LEU A 402 -11.62 6.54 11.13
C LEU A 402 -11.57 6.76 12.65
N GLU A 403 -11.21 5.73 13.40
CA GLU A 403 -11.19 5.72 14.87
C GLU A 403 -9.77 5.53 15.45
N ALA A 404 -8.74 5.96 14.71
CA ALA A 404 -7.35 5.68 15.04
C ALA A 404 -6.94 6.16 16.44
N ARG A 405 -6.29 5.28 17.20
CA ARG A 405 -5.89 5.54 18.59
C ARG A 405 -4.67 6.46 18.67
N GLY A 406 -4.70 7.41 19.60
CA GLY A 406 -3.57 8.27 19.99
C GLY A 406 -3.21 9.35 18.98
N TYR A 407 -3.13 8.98 17.69
CA TYR A 407 -2.84 9.86 16.56
C TYR A 407 -3.95 9.70 15.52
N GLY A 408 -4.90 10.64 15.49
CA GLY A 408 -6.05 10.59 14.58
C GLY A 408 -5.64 10.68 13.11
N LEU A 409 -6.28 9.87 12.26
CA LEU A 409 -6.04 9.89 10.81
C LEU A 409 -7.19 10.50 10.01
N PHE A 410 -8.33 10.73 10.65
CA PHE A 410 -9.50 11.40 10.08
C PHE A 410 -10.20 12.18 11.18
N SER A 411 -10.68 13.38 10.87
CA SER A 411 -11.30 14.26 11.86
C SER A 411 -12.82 14.44 11.68
N GLY A 412 -13.37 14.04 10.53
CA GLY A 412 -14.78 14.19 10.18
C GLY A 412 -15.64 12.98 10.55
N ASP A 413 -16.92 13.04 10.16
CA ASP A 413 -17.81 11.88 10.16
C ASP A 413 -17.63 11.09 8.85
N TYR A 414 -17.59 9.76 8.93
CA TYR A 414 -17.44 8.92 7.73
C TYR A 414 -18.61 9.09 6.75
N ARG A 415 -19.79 9.50 7.25
CA ARG A 415 -20.98 9.79 6.45
C ARG A 415 -20.83 11.03 5.58
N ASP A 416 -19.93 11.94 5.96
CA ASP A 416 -19.64 13.16 5.20
C ASP A 416 -18.63 12.92 4.06
N ILE A 417 -18.07 11.71 3.95
CA ILE A 417 -17.16 11.37 2.85
C ILE A 417 -17.94 11.39 1.54
N ALA A 418 -17.47 12.17 0.58
CA ALA A 418 -18.16 12.38 -0.70
C ALA A 418 -17.21 12.28 -1.89
N LEU A 419 -17.73 11.73 -2.99
CA LEU A 419 -17.13 11.79 -4.31
C LEU A 419 -17.61 13.04 -5.04
N ALA A 420 -16.70 13.78 -5.66
CA ALA A 420 -16.98 14.98 -6.46
C ALA A 420 -16.34 14.87 -7.85
N GLY A 421 -16.90 15.56 -8.86
CA GLY A 421 -16.33 15.63 -10.22
C GLY A 421 -16.74 14.50 -11.18
N GLY A 422 -17.17 13.36 -10.64
CA GLY A 422 -17.62 12.21 -11.44
C GLY A 422 -18.99 12.41 -12.10
N SER A 423 -19.39 11.41 -12.87
CA SER A 423 -20.71 11.26 -13.46
C SER A 423 -21.83 11.32 -12.41
N PRO A 424 -23.09 11.66 -12.79
CA PRO A 424 -24.19 11.80 -11.82
C PRO A 424 -24.43 10.58 -10.91
N GLY A 425 -24.04 9.37 -11.33
CA GLY A 425 -24.15 8.15 -10.52
C GLY A 425 -22.98 7.90 -9.57
N ARG A 426 -21.87 8.65 -9.68
CA ARG A 426 -20.64 8.52 -8.89
C ARG A 426 -20.20 9.83 -8.23
N THR A 427 -21.15 10.74 -8.02
CA THR A 427 -20.94 12.01 -7.32
C THR A 427 -21.99 12.15 -6.22
N GLY A 428 -21.55 12.46 -5.00
CA GLY A 428 -22.40 12.52 -3.80
C GLY A 428 -21.74 11.89 -2.57
N MET A 429 -22.46 11.88 -1.45
CA MET A 429 -22.03 11.24 -0.21
C MET A 429 -21.98 9.72 -0.39
N LEU A 430 -20.90 9.07 0.05
CA LEU A 430 -20.72 7.62 -0.14
C LEU A 430 -21.87 6.78 0.45
N ALA A 431 -22.47 7.24 1.55
CA ALA A 431 -23.60 6.59 2.22
C ALA A 431 -24.90 6.63 1.39
N GLU A 432 -25.00 7.53 0.41
CA GLU A 432 -26.20 7.73 -0.41
C GLU A 432 -26.05 7.15 -1.83
N LEU A 433 -24.84 6.81 -2.23
CA LEU A 433 -24.56 6.35 -3.59
C LEU A 433 -25.05 4.90 -3.82
N ASP A 434 -25.67 4.68 -4.98
CA ASP A 434 -26.13 3.36 -5.39
C ASP A 434 -24.97 2.47 -5.81
N ALA A 435 -24.81 1.32 -5.12
CA ALA A 435 -23.75 0.34 -5.40
C ALA A 435 -23.71 -0.13 -6.87
N ARG A 436 -24.83 -0.06 -7.61
CA ARG A 436 -24.88 -0.40 -9.05
C ARG A 436 -24.06 0.54 -9.93
N SER A 437 -23.74 1.73 -9.43
CA SER A 437 -22.85 2.68 -10.09
C SER A 437 -21.36 2.37 -9.84
N SER A 438 -20.99 1.43 -8.96
CA SER A 438 -19.59 1.03 -8.78
C SER A 438 -19.04 0.26 -10.00
N PHE A 439 -17.75 -0.12 -9.97
CA PHE A 439 -17.12 -0.92 -11.01
C PHE A 439 -17.24 -2.44 -10.80
N GLY A 440 -17.79 -2.88 -9.66
CA GLY A 440 -18.02 -4.30 -9.36
C GLY A 440 -16.78 -5.17 -9.53
N PHE A 441 -15.80 -5.01 -8.64
CA PHE A 441 -14.57 -5.80 -8.65
C PHE A 441 -14.83 -7.19 -8.08
N ARG A 442 -14.17 -8.20 -8.64
CA ARG A 442 -14.00 -9.50 -7.98
C ARG A 442 -12.96 -9.35 -6.86
N PRO A 443 -13.30 -9.55 -5.57
CA PRO A 443 -12.28 -9.54 -4.53
C PRO A 443 -11.37 -10.78 -4.64
N HIS A 444 -10.28 -10.77 -3.89
CA HIS A 444 -9.49 -11.98 -3.68
C HIS A 444 -10.38 -13.07 -3.03
N PHE A 445 -10.19 -14.36 -3.36
CA PHE A 445 -11.08 -15.44 -2.91
C PHE A 445 -11.22 -15.52 -1.38
N GLY A 446 -10.18 -15.16 -0.62
CA GLY A 446 -10.23 -15.09 0.85
C GLY A 446 -11.05 -13.94 1.43
N TRP A 447 -11.58 -13.05 0.59
CA TRP A 447 -12.41 -11.90 0.94
C TRP A 447 -13.80 -11.96 0.28
N ALA A 448 -14.01 -12.91 -0.63
CA ALA A 448 -15.25 -13.04 -1.37
C ALA A 448 -16.43 -13.37 -0.43
N GLY A 449 -17.54 -12.68 -0.62
CA GLY A 449 -18.75 -12.77 0.21
C GLY A 449 -18.68 -11.97 1.52
N HIS A 450 -17.65 -11.16 1.74
CA HIS A 450 -17.49 -10.37 2.97
C HIS A 450 -17.40 -8.86 2.72
N VAL A 451 -16.85 -8.45 1.57
CA VAL A 451 -16.58 -7.04 1.28
C VAL A 451 -17.49 -6.47 0.22
N GLU A 452 -18.15 -7.27 -0.59
CA GLU A 452 -18.96 -6.79 -1.70
C GLU A 452 -20.20 -6.02 -1.20
N LEU A 453 -20.49 -4.88 -1.84
CA LEU A 453 -21.74 -4.15 -1.60
C LEU A 453 -22.93 -4.99 -2.10
N VAL A 454 -23.91 -5.21 -1.24
CA VAL A 454 -25.17 -5.84 -1.63
C VAL A 454 -26.15 -4.76 -2.11
N PRO A 455 -26.69 -4.85 -3.34
CA PRO A 455 -27.68 -3.89 -3.83
C PRO A 455 -28.91 -3.86 -2.91
N GLY A 456 -29.20 -2.71 -2.30
CA GLY A 456 -30.37 -2.50 -1.44
C GLY A 456 -30.09 -2.44 0.07
N ASP A 457 -28.86 -2.69 0.52
CA ASP A 457 -28.47 -2.65 1.94
C ASP A 457 -27.94 -1.27 2.41
N GLN A 458 -28.21 -0.22 1.62
CA GLN A 458 -27.93 1.14 2.05
C GLN A 458 -28.89 1.47 3.20
N PRO A 459 -28.40 1.98 4.34
CA PRO A 459 -29.26 2.37 5.44
C PRO A 459 -30.29 3.36 4.90
N SER A 460 -31.58 3.02 5.04
CA SER A 460 -32.65 3.97 4.78
C SER A 460 -32.33 5.22 5.61
N PRO A 461 -32.34 6.44 5.05
CA PRO A 461 -32.12 7.64 5.85
C PRO A 461 -33.15 7.59 6.97
N GLY A 462 -32.64 7.48 8.20
CA GLY A 462 -33.47 7.28 9.37
C GLY A 462 -34.54 8.36 9.40
N ARG A 463 -35.80 7.95 9.45
CA ARG A 463 -36.88 8.83 9.87
C ARG A 463 -36.49 9.34 11.25
N GLU A 464 -36.25 10.64 11.35
CA GLU A 464 -36.24 11.35 12.62
C GLU A 464 -37.51 10.99 13.38
N GLY A 465 -37.33 10.51 14.61
CA GLY A 465 -38.39 10.20 15.57
C GLY A 465 -38.05 10.84 16.90
#